data_AF-A0A918CMI3-F1
#
_entry.id   AF-A0A918CMI3-F1
#
_cell.length_a   1.000
_cell.length_b   1.000
_cell.length_c   1.000
_cell.angle_alpha   90.00
_cell.angle_beta   90.00
_cell.angle_gamma   90.00
#
_symmetry.space_group_name_H-M   'P 1'
#
loop_
_entity.id
_entity.type
_entity.pdbx_description
1 polymer ?
#
loop_
_entity_poly.entity_id
_entity_poly.type
_entity_poly.pdbx_seq_one_letter_code
_entity_poly.pdbx_strand_id
1 'polypeptide(L)'
;MPSATPADASFAGIVVGGHGRGRVLGFPTANVEVAEGEAPPVDGVYACWIRFPPSEVRHGGTVSVGDNPTFDDVFDRRVEAYVHDLDENLYGRAITVEPVAMLREMRRFDTLGELIARTEHDVRRSRAVLARLDP
;
A
#
# COMPACT_ATOMS: atom_id res chain seq x y z
N MET A 1 24.66 5.00 1.93
CA MET A 1 23.71 6.10 2.16
C MET A 1 22.55 5.91 1.19
N PRO A 2 21.38 5.40 1.58
CA PRO A 2 20.20 5.57 0.72
C PRO A 2 19.68 6.99 1.00
N SER A 3 20.10 7.98 0.20
CA SER A 3 19.35 8.47 -0.97
C SER A 3 17.92 8.81 -0.59
N ALA A 4 17.67 10.11 -0.39
CA ALA A 4 16.37 10.66 -0.09
C ALA A 4 15.32 10.17 -1.10
N THR A 5 14.25 9.56 -0.61
CA THR A 5 13.01 9.35 -1.38
C THR A 5 12.22 10.67 -1.31
N PRO A 6 11.54 11.12 -2.38
CA PRO A 6 10.86 12.42 -2.35
C PRO A 6 9.73 12.37 -1.33
N ALA A 7 9.85 13.14 -0.25
CA ALA A 7 8.87 13.23 0.82
C ALA A 7 7.64 14.09 0.45
N ASP A 8 7.55 14.59 -0.79
CA ASP A 8 6.57 15.61 -1.18
C ASP A 8 5.57 15.16 -2.27
N ALA A 9 5.68 13.94 -2.81
CA ALA A 9 4.78 13.47 -3.87
C ALA A 9 3.72 12.51 -3.32
N SER A 10 2.52 13.03 -3.06
CA SER A 10 1.32 12.22 -2.84
C SER A 10 0.62 11.91 -4.16
N PHE A 11 -0.17 10.84 -4.20
CA PHE A 11 -1.06 10.57 -5.34
C PHE A 11 -2.48 10.26 -4.90
N ALA A 12 -3.45 10.61 -5.74
CA ALA A 12 -4.87 10.36 -5.50
C ALA A 12 -5.38 9.13 -6.26
N GLY A 13 -6.45 8.53 -5.74
CA GLY A 13 -7.14 7.43 -6.41
C GLY A 13 -8.46 7.06 -5.75
N ILE A 14 -9.18 6.14 -6.38
CA ILE A 14 -10.43 5.57 -5.88
C ILE A 14 -10.20 4.12 -5.50
N VAL A 15 -10.73 3.71 -4.34
CA VAL A 15 -10.69 2.30 -3.95
C VAL A 15 -11.69 1.50 -4.79
N VAL A 16 -11.20 0.47 -5.47
CA VAL A 16 -11.96 -0.38 -6.39
C VAL A 16 -11.94 -1.85 -5.99
N GLY A 17 -12.89 -2.60 -6.55
CA GLY A 17 -13.01 -4.05 -6.38
C GLY A 17 -11.72 -4.79 -6.75
N GLY A 18 -11.19 -5.57 -5.81
CA GLY A 18 -10.09 -6.49 -6.07
C GLY A 18 -10.56 -7.95 -6.12
N HIS A 19 -9.60 -8.88 -6.24
CA HIS A 19 -9.89 -10.32 -6.17
C HIS A 19 -10.17 -10.82 -4.74
N GLY A 20 -10.20 -9.94 -3.74
CA GLY A 20 -10.48 -10.28 -2.33
C GLY A 20 -9.43 -11.17 -1.64
N ARG A 21 -8.31 -11.46 -2.31
CA ARG A 21 -7.27 -12.40 -1.84
C ARG A 21 -6.65 -11.97 -0.52
N GLY A 22 -6.38 -10.68 -0.34
CA GLY A 22 -5.78 -10.15 0.90
C GLY A 22 -6.62 -10.45 2.16
N ARG A 23 -7.94 -10.40 2.06
CA ARG A 23 -8.84 -10.69 3.20
C ARG A 23 -8.68 -12.14 3.69
N VAL A 24 -8.46 -13.08 2.79
CA VAL A 24 -8.19 -14.50 3.13
C VAL A 24 -6.86 -14.66 3.85
N LEU A 25 -5.91 -13.74 3.61
CA LEU A 25 -4.57 -13.74 4.20
C LEU A 25 -4.46 -12.92 5.49
N GLY A 26 -5.57 -12.35 5.98
CA GLY A 26 -5.60 -11.48 7.16
C GLY A 26 -5.22 -10.02 6.89
N PHE A 27 -5.02 -9.63 5.62
CA PHE A 27 -4.66 -8.28 5.19
C PHE A 27 -5.66 -7.78 4.17
N PRO A 28 -6.80 -7.20 4.57
CA PRO A 28 -7.81 -6.68 3.64
C PRO A 28 -7.26 -5.48 2.85
N THR A 29 -6.47 -5.76 1.81
CA THR A 29 -5.92 -4.76 0.91
C THR A 29 -7.00 -4.25 -0.04
N ALA A 30 -7.09 -2.92 -0.14
CA ALA A 30 -7.88 -2.21 -1.12
C ALA A 30 -7.08 -2.04 -2.41
N ASN A 31 -7.63 -2.43 -3.56
CA ASN A 31 -7.05 -2.03 -4.84
C ASN A 31 -7.39 -0.55 -5.07
N VAL A 32 -6.43 0.22 -5.59
CA VAL A 32 -6.57 1.66 -5.82
C VAL A 32 -6.44 1.92 -7.31
N GLU A 33 -7.51 2.42 -7.92
CA GLU A 33 -7.48 2.99 -9.25
C GLU A 33 -6.91 4.41 -9.14
N VAL A 34 -5.71 4.59 -9.68
CA VAL A 34 -4.96 5.85 -9.62
C VAL A 34 -5.64 6.87 -10.53
N ALA A 35 -5.82 8.10 -10.03
CA ALA A 35 -6.46 9.16 -10.81
C ALA A 35 -5.62 9.57 -12.03
N GLU A 36 -6.29 10.09 -13.06
CA GLU A 36 -5.61 10.53 -14.28
C GLU A 36 -4.58 11.64 -13.98
N GLY A 37 -3.37 11.50 -14.52
CA GLY A 37 -2.26 12.45 -14.32
C GLY A 37 -1.48 12.25 -13.02
N GLU A 38 -1.91 11.36 -12.13
CA GLU A 38 -1.18 10.99 -10.92
C GLU A 38 -0.11 9.93 -11.19
N ALA A 39 0.98 9.98 -10.42
CA ALA A 39 2.13 9.09 -10.60
C ALA A 39 2.53 8.41 -9.27
N PRO A 40 2.13 7.14 -9.06
CA PRO A 40 2.61 6.36 -7.93
C PRO A 40 4.12 6.12 -8.03
N PRO A 41 4.82 5.94 -6.89
CA PRO A 41 6.26 5.69 -6.87
C PRO A 41 6.62 4.41 -7.63
N VAL A 42 7.90 4.22 -7.94
CA VAL A 42 8.40 2.98 -8.56
C VAL A 42 7.94 1.71 -7.82
N ASP A 43 8.06 0.56 -8.45
CA ASP A 43 7.50 -0.68 -7.89
C ASP A 43 8.20 -1.09 -6.57
N GLY A 44 7.40 -1.45 -5.59
CA GLY A 44 7.85 -1.77 -4.24
C GLY A 44 6.74 -1.74 -3.20
N VAL A 45 7.10 -2.00 -1.95
CA VAL A 45 6.21 -1.87 -0.80
C VAL A 45 6.65 -0.69 0.05
N TYR A 46 5.70 0.14 0.46
CA TYR A 46 5.92 1.43 1.10
C TYR A 46 5.19 1.54 2.43
N ALA A 47 5.81 2.25 3.38
CA ALA A 47 5.09 2.88 4.48
C ALA A 47 4.46 4.16 3.95
N CYS A 48 3.18 4.37 4.20
CA CYS A 48 2.45 5.52 3.70
C CYS A 48 1.54 6.13 4.77
N TRP A 49 1.27 7.42 4.64
CA TRP A 49 0.07 8.01 5.20
C TRP A 49 -1.06 7.94 4.17
N ILE A 50 -2.27 7.68 4.63
CA ILE A 50 -3.48 7.60 3.80
C ILE A 50 -4.51 8.54 4.38
N ARG A 51 -5.09 9.40 3.52
CA ARG A 51 -6.21 10.27 3.87
C ARG A 51 -7.43 9.94 3.06
N PHE A 52 -8.58 10.26 3.63
CA PHE A 52 -9.88 10.18 2.95
C PHE A 52 -10.47 11.59 2.81
N PRO A 53 -10.27 12.27 1.67
CA PRO A 53 -10.82 13.60 1.47
C PRO A 53 -12.34 13.67 1.72
N PRO A 54 -12.85 14.80 2.26
CA PRO A 54 -12.12 16.01 2.62
C PRO A 54 -11.47 15.96 4.02
N SER A 55 -11.44 14.81 4.70
CA SER A 55 -10.82 14.69 6.02
C SER A 55 -9.30 14.90 5.96
N GLU A 56 -8.77 15.65 6.93
CA GLU A 56 -7.33 15.81 7.13
C GLU A 56 -6.72 14.70 8.00
N VAL A 57 -7.56 13.85 8.62
CA VAL A 57 -7.10 12.73 9.45
C VAL A 57 -6.29 11.76 8.59
N ARG A 58 -5.08 11.48 9.05
CA ARG A 58 -4.17 10.52 8.43
C ARG A 58 -4.28 9.17 9.11
N HIS A 59 -4.32 8.13 8.30
CA HIS A 59 -4.22 6.74 8.72
C HIS A 59 -2.88 6.19 8.27
N GLY A 60 -2.26 5.34 9.09
CA GLY A 60 -1.10 4.58 8.66
C GLY A 60 -1.47 3.58 7.57
N GLY A 61 -0.55 3.33 6.65
CA GLY A 61 -0.77 2.41 5.55
C GLY A 61 0.47 1.63 5.16
N THR A 62 0.24 0.43 4.64
CA THR A 62 1.25 -0.33 3.90
C THR A 62 0.75 -0.50 2.47
N VAL A 63 1.47 0.09 1.51
CA VAL A 63 1.03 0.15 0.11
C VAL A 63 2.01 -0.61 -0.76
N SER A 64 1.52 -1.56 -1.54
CA SER A 64 2.26 -2.25 -2.60
C SER A 64 1.99 -1.56 -3.93
N VAL A 65 3.03 -1.26 -4.69
CA VAL A 65 2.97 -0.74 -6.05
C VAL A 65 3.74 -1.68 -6.96
N GLY A 66 3.11 -2.14 -8.05
CA GLY A 66 3.74 -3.05 -8.99
C GLY A 66 2.77 -4.10 -9.50
N ASP A 67 3.27 -4.97 -10.38
CA ASP A 67 2.64 -6.25 -10.65
C ASP A 67 2.77 -7.16 -9.41
N ASN A 68 1.89 -8.14 -9.25
CA ASN A 68 2.11 -9.16 -8.24
C ASN A 68 2.77 -10.37 -8.92
N PRO A 69 4.12 -10.46 -8.93
CA PRO A 69 4.82 -11.53 -9.64
C PRO A 69 4.56 -12.92 -9.06
N THR A 70 3.83 -13.03 -7.95
CA THR A 70 3.40 -14.29 -7.34
C THR A 70 2.17 -14.88 -8.05
N PHE A 71 1.38 -14.06 -8.75
CA PHE A 71 0.20 -14.54 -9.46
C PHE A 71 0.36 -14.32 -10.96
N ASP A 72 0.37 -15.43 -11.70
CA ASP A 72 0.60 -15.42 -13.16
C ASP A 72 -0.58 -14.83 -13.98
N ASP A 73 -1.66 -14.39 -13.31
CA ASP A 73 -2.85 -13.78 -13.90
C ASP A 73 -2.91 -12.24 -13.77
N VAL A 74 -1.88 -11.60 -13.22
CA VAL A 74 -1.82 -10.15 -13.01
C VAL A 74 -0.82 -9.53 -13.98
N PHE A 75 -1.33 -8.94 -15.06
CA PHE A 75 -0.51 -8.35 -16.14
C PHE A 75 -0.33 -6.83 -16.03
N ASP A 76 -1.14 -6.18 -15.20
CA ASP A 76 -1.13 -4.73 -15.04
C ASP A 76 -0.54 -4.32 -13.68
N ARG A 77 0.20 -3.21 -13.69
CA ARG A 77 0.72 -2.57 -12.47
C ARG A 77 -0.44 -2.14 -11.58
N ARG A 78 -0.44 -2.58 -10.33
CA ARG A 78 -1.49 -2.29 -9.33
C ARG A 78 -0.95 -1.47 -8.17
N VAL A 79 -1.86 -0.74 -7.55
CA VAL A 79 -1.65 -0.14 -6.23
C VAL A 79 -2.59 -0.83 -5.25
N GLU A 80 -2.03 -1.49 -4.25
CA GLU A 80 -2.78 -2.19 -3.21
C GLU A 80 -2.47 -1.56 -1.85
N ALA A 81 -3.47 -0.99 -1.19
CA ALA A 81 -3.34 -0.32 0.09
C ALA A 81 -3.94 -1.16 1.22
N TYR A 82 -3.12 -1.51 2.22
CA TYR A 82 -3.59 -1.96 3.52
C TYR A 82 -3.60 -0.77 4.48
N VAL A 83 -4.78 -0.25 4.82
CA VAL A 83 -4.93 0.81 5.81
C VAL A 83 -4.88 0.19 7.20
N HIS A 84 -3.98 0.68 8.05
CA HIS A 84 -3.77 0.13 9.39
C HIS A 84 -4.98 0.38 10.28
N ASP A 85 -5.33 -0.63 11.07
CA ASP A 85 -6.33 -0.54 12.14
C ASP A 85 -7.72 -0.08 11.69
N LEU A 86 -8.00 -0.21 10.38
CA LEU A 86 -9.27 0.15 9.76
C LEU A 86 -9.98 -1.11 9.26
N ASP A 87 -11.09 -1.46 9.93
CA ASP A 87 -11.95 -2.59 9.56
C ASP A 87 -13.26 -2.07 8.95
N GLU A 88 -13.13 -1.30 7.88
CA GLU A 88 -14.24 -0.69 7.16
C GLU A 88 -14.21 -1.06 5.68
N ASN A 89 -15.39 -1.05 5.05
CA ASN A 89 -15.47 -1.18 3.59
C ASN A 89 -15.07 0.15 2.93
N LEU A 90 -13.96 0.13 2.21
CA LEU A 90 -13.42 1.31 1.53
C LEU A 90 -13.87 1.46 0.07
N TYR A 91 -14.62 0.51 -0.49
CA TYR A 91 -15.00 0.54 -1.91
C TYR A 91 -15.72 1.84 -2.30
N GLY A 92 -15.28 2.42 -3.42
CA GLY A 92 -15.79 3.68 -3.97
C GLY A 92 -15.27 4.93 -3.26
N ARG A 93 -14.48 4.81 -2.18
CA ARG A 93 -13.93 5.97 -1.48
C ARG A 93 -12.72 6.54 -2.23
N ALA A 94 -12.68 7.86 -2.33
CA ALA A 94 -11.47 8.57 -2.72
C ALA A 94 -10.44 8.54 -1.58
N ILE A 95 -9.18 8.32 -1.95
CA ILE A 95 -8.05 8.36 -1.04
C ILE A 95 -6.91 9.19 -1.62
N THR A 96 -6.11 9.76 -0.73
CA THR A 96 -4.79 10.30 -1.06
C THR A 96 -3.75 9.47 -0.34
N VAL A 97 -2.74 9.00 -1.06
CA VAL A 97 -1.64 8.19 -0.54
C VAL A 97 -0.36 9.01 -0.56
N GLU A 98 0.30 9.08 0.58
CA GLU A 98 1.57 9.78 0.78
C GLU A 98 2.66 8.77 1.13
N PRO A 99 3.49 8.35 0.17
CA PRO A 99 4.63 7.49 0.43
C PRO A 99 5.64 8.18 1.35
N VAL A 100 6.06 7.47 2.40
CA VAL A 100 7.01 7.95 3.40
C VAL A 100 8.36 7.27 3.24
N ALA A 101 8.36 5.94 3.10
CA ALA A 101 9.58 5.17 2.94
C ALA A 101 9.33 3.87 2.19
N MET A 102 10.25 3.52 1.29
CA MET A 102 10.28 2.20 0.67
C MET A 102 10.75 1.16 1.70
N LEU A 103 9.94 0.14 1.94
CA LEU A 103 10.21 -0.96 2.87
C LEU A 103 10.99 -2.09 2.19
N ARG A 104 10.65 -2.38 0.92
CA ARG A 104 11.34 -3.36 0.06
C ARG A 104 10.94 -3.21 -1.41
N GLU A 105 11.74 -3.82 -2.27
CA GLU A 105 11.40 -4.08 -3.68
C GLU A 105 10.33 -5.19 -3.82
N MET A 106 9.74 -5.28 -5.01
CA MET A 106 8.84 -6.37 -5.38
C MET A 106 9.60 -7.70 -5.49
N ARG A 107 8.94 -8.78 -5.08
CA ARG A 107 9.53 -10.11 -5.04
C ARG A 107 8.43 -11.16 -5.21
N ARG A 108 8.71 -12.19 -6.00
CA ARG A 108 7.90 -13.42 -6.07
C ARG A 108 8.16 -14.31 -4.85
N PHE A 109 7.12 -14.89 -4.31
CA PHE A 109 7.22 -15.90 -3.24
C PHE A 109 6.87 -17.28 -3.79
N ASP A 110 7.55 -18.31 -3.29
CA ASP A 110 7.34 -19.69 -3.74
C ASP A 110 6.18 -20.35 -3.01
N THR A 111 5.83 -19.82 -1.82
CA THR A 111 4.71 -20.32 -1.03
C THR A 111 3.84 -19.20 -0.47
N LEU A 112 2.58 -19.53 -0.17
CA LEU A 112 1.65 -18.62 0.49
C LEU A 112 2.12 -18.23 1.90
N GLY A 113 2.74 -19.16 2.62
CA GLY A 113 3.25 -18.91 3.97
C GLY A 113 4.37 -17.85 3.99
N GLU A 114 5.25 -17.89 3.00
CA GLU A 114 6.29 -16.86 2.84
C GLU A 114 5.70 -15.48 2.55
N LEU A 115 4.68 -15.41 1.67
CA LEU A 115 3.98 -14.17 1.37
C LEU A 115 3.31 -13.58 2.62
N ILE A 116 2.63 -14.41 3.42
CA ILE A 116 1.98 -13.98 4.67
C ILE A 116 3.02 -13.47 5.66
N ALA A 117 4.03 -14.28 5.98
CA ALA A 117 5.07 -13.92 6.95
C ALA A 117 5.81 -12.64 6.52
N ARG A 118 6.01 -12.44 5.21
CA ARG A 118 6.64 -11.24 4.71
C ARG A 118 5.72 -10.02 4.82
N THR A 119 4.44 -10.17 4.48
CA THR A 119 3.45 -9.10 4.63
C THR A 119 3.34 -8.64 6.08
N GLU A 120 3.28 -9.57 7.05
CA GLU A 120 3.29 -9.27 8.49
C GLU A 120 4.53 -8.45 8.90
N HIS A 121 5.70 -8.83 8.40
CA HIS A 121 6.94 -8.12 8.66
C HIS A 121 6.91 -6.70 8.07
N ASP A 122 6.42 -6.54 6.85
CA ASP A 122 6.32 -5.24 6.19
C ASP A 122 5.32 -4.31 6.90
N VAL A 123 4.17 -4.82 7.36
CA VAL A 123 3.21 -4.04 8.18
C VAL A 123 3.84 -3.58 9.49
N ARG A 124 4.54 -4.47 10.22
CA ARG A 124 5.25 -4.10 11.45
C ARG A 124 6.30 -3.02 11.20
N ARG A 125 7.06 -3.12 10.11
CA ARG A 125 8.05 -2.10 9.73
C ARG A 125 7.40 -0.79 9.34
N SER A 126 6.28 -0.83 8.61
CA SER A 126 5.52 0.38 8.26
C SER A 126 5.12 1.14 9.52
N ARG A 127 4.47 0.47 10.47
CA ARG A 127 4.08 1.08 11.77
C ARG A 127 5.28 1.70 12.49
N ALA A 128 6.41 0.99 12.56
CA ALA A 128 7.61 1.49 13.23
C ALA A 128 8.23 2.71 12.52
N VAL A 129 8.11 2.82 11.20
CA VAL A 129 8.56 4.01 10.43
C VAL A 129 7.63 5.19 10.72
N LEU A 130 6.32 4.99 10.60
CA LEU A 130 5.33 6.05 10.75
C LEU A 130 5.31 6.62 12.18
N ALA A 131 5.40 5.76 13.21
CA ALA A 131 5.46 6.18 14.61
C ALA A 131 6.67 7.06 14.96
N ARG A 132 7.73 7.07 14.14
CA ARG A 132 8.90 7.97 14.35
C ARG A 132 8.69 9.37 13.78
N LEU A 133 7.67 9.54 12.95
CA LEU A 133 7.38 10.79 12.23
C LEU A 133 6.18 11.54 12.82
N ASP A 134 5.36 10.85 13.61
CA ASP A 134 4.24 11.42 14.36
C ASP A 134 4.40 11.07 15.86
N PRO A 135 5.29 11.80 16.57
CA PRO A 135 5.66 11.50 17.96
C PRO A 135 4.60 11.87 19.00
#